data_AF-A0A1G3TGS2-F1
#
_entry.id   AF-A0A1G3TGS2-F1
#
_cell.length_a   1.000
_cell.length_b   1.000
_cell.length_c   1.000
_cell.angle_alpha   90.00
_cell.angle_beta   90.00
_cell.angle_gamma   90.00
#
_symmetry.space_group_name_H-M   'P 1'
#
loop_
_entity.id
_entity.type
_entity.pdbx_description
1 polymer ?
#
loop_
_entity_poly.entity_id
_entity_poly.type
_entity_poly.pdbx_seq_one_letter_code
_entity_poly.pdbx_strand_id
1 'polypeptide(L)'
;MTTILGIRDLVRNIDKLQMYDFVDIEDKKTHEYKGLFLSPFYAKEFKEYLEKKSQKEKKDKLSRLKKYAGSGTIDDKYSNLSSKEIKEAVALEKNHE
;
A
#
# COMPACT_ATOMS: atom_id res chain seq x y z
N MET A 1 -5.03 -25.71 12.27
CA MET A 1 -6.51 -25.68 12.31
C MET A 1 -6.99 -24.24 12.39
N THR A 2 -8.09 -23.90 11.69
CA THR A 2 -8.71 -22.57 11.64
C THR A 2 -10.06 -22.56 12.38
N THR A 3 -10.47 -21.40 12.89
CA THR A 3 -11.83 -21.20 13.41
C THR A 3 -12.27 -19.74 13.25
N ILE A 4 -13.59 -19.49 13.34
CA ILE A 4 -14.17 -18.15 13.29
C ILE A 4 -14.78 -17.83 14.67
N LEU A 5 -14.36 -16.73 15.27
CA LEU A 5 -14.89 -16.25 16.55
C LEU A 5 -15.51 -14.87 16.42
N GLY A 6 -16.61 -14.67 17.15
CA GLY A 6 -17.17 -13.34 17.34
C GLY A 6 -16.33 -12.53 18.31
N ILE A 7 -16.28 -11.20 18.17
CA ILE A 7 -15.55 -10.31 19.10
C ILE A 7 -15.90 -10.59 20.57
N ARG A 8 -17.19 -10.80 20.87
CA ARG A 8 -17.65 -11.08 22.23
C ARG A 8 -17.22 -12.47 22.73
N ASP A 9 -17.13 -13.45 21.83
CA ASP A 9 -16.70 -14.81 22.16
C ASP A 9 -15.20 -14.85 22.41
N LEU A 10 -14.44 -14.04 21.68
CA LEU A 10 -13.00 -13.87 21.86
C LEU A 10 -12.67 -13.35 23.26
N VAL A 11 -13.36 -12.30 23.72
CA VAL A 11 -13.15 -11.73 25.06
C VAL A 11 -13.46 -12.74 26.16
N ARG A 12 -14.45 -13.61 25.96
CA ARG A 12 -14.89 -14.61 26.94
C ARG A 12 -14.06 -15.89 26.92
N ASN A 13 -13.41 -16.22 25.81
CA ASN A 13 -12.71 -17.48 25.60
C ASN A 13 -11.35 -17.24 24.95
N ILE A 14 -10.53 -16.40 25.57
CA ILE A 14 -9.21 -16.03 25.02
C ILE A 14 -8.25 -17.23 24.97
N ASP A 15 -8.46 -18.21 25.84
CA ASP A 15 -7.79 -19.50 25.89
C ASP A 15 -7.93 -20.29 24.58
N LYS A 16 -9.07 -20.16 23.88
CA LYS A 16 -9.26 -20.80 22.57
C LYS A 16 -8.24 -20.34 21.53
N LEU A 17 -7.67 -19.14 21.65
CA LEU A 17 -6.62 -18.65 20.74
C LEU A 17 -5.36 -19.54 20.75
N GLN A 18 -5.12 -20.28 21.84
CA GLN A 18 -3.95 -21.16 21.95
C GLN A 18 -4.18 -22.51 21.25
N MET A 19 -5.41 -22.85 20.89
CA MET A 19 -5.77 -24.15 20.31
C MET A 19 -5.76 -24.14 18.78
N TYR A 20 -5.68 -22.97 18.16
CA TYR A 20 -5.75 -22.80 16.71
C TYR A 20 -4.52 -22.06 16.20
N ASP A 21 -4.12 -22.40 14.97
CA ASP A 21 -3.02 -21.72 14.30
C ASP A 21 -3.44 -20.32 13.83
N PHE A 22 -4.72 -20.19 13.46
CA PHE A 22 -5.33 -18.97 12.95
C PHE A 22 -6.79 -18.88 13.41
N VAL A 23 -7.22 -17.67 13.76
CA VAL A 23 -8.59 -17.38 14.17
C VAL A 23 -9.09 -16.15 13.44
N ASP A 24 -10.13 -16.33 12.63
CA ASP A 24 -10.84 -15.24 11.98
C ASP A 24 -11.79 -14.58 12.98
N ILE A 25 -11.77 -13.24 13.00
CA ILE A 25 -12.58 -12.42 13.90
C ILE A 25 -13.63 -11.72 13.07
N GLU A 26 -14.89 -11.95 13.42
CA GLU A 26 -16.06 -11.39 12.74
C GLU A 26 -16.98 -10.68 13.74
N ASP A 27 -17.63 -9.60 13.30
CA ASP A 27 -18.82 -9.12 14.00
C ASP A 27 -20.03 -9.96 13.60
N LYS A 28 -20.42 -10.90 14.48
CA LYS A 28 -21.56 -11.81 14.25
C LYS A 28 -22.90 -11.11 14.01
N LYS A 29 -23.05 -9.82 14.34
CA LYS A 29 -24.29 -9.08 14.08
C LYS A 29 -24.35 -8.55 12.65
N THR A 30 -23.23 -8.04 12.14
CA THR A 30 -23.14 -7.41 10.82
C THR A 30 -22.54 -8.34 9.76
N HIS A 31 -22.03 -9.49 10.17
CA HIS A 31 -21.22 -10.40 9.37
C HIS A 31 -19.97 -9.76 8.76
N GLU A 32 -19.48 -8.69 9.39
CA GLU A 32 -18.32 -7.96 8.92
C GLU A 32 -17.04 -8.57 9.47
N TYR A 33 -16.09 -8.85 8.57
CA TYR A 33 -14.77 -9.31 8.93
C TYR A 33 -13.96 -8.20 9.63
N LYS A 34 -13.44 -8.49 10.81
CA LYS A 34 -12.70 -7.52 11.63
C LYS A 34 -11.20 -7.77 11.67
N GLY A 35 -10.76 -9.01 11.46
CA GLY A 35 -9.34 -9.32 11.35
C GLY A 35 -8.97 -10.77 11.61
N LEU A 36 -7.67 -11.02 11.63
CA LEU A 36 -7.06 -12.34 11.82
C LEU A 36 -6.17 -12.31 13.06
N PHE A 37 -6.38 -13.26 13.96
CA PHE A 37 -5.37 -13.62 14.95
C PHE A 37 -4.52 -14.77 14.40
N LEU A 38 -3.20 -14.64 14.54
CA LEU A 38 -2.23 -15.69 14.23
C LEU A 38 -1.56 -16.17 15.51
N SER A 39 -1.39 -17.48 15.63
CA SER A 39 -0.69 -18.07 16.75
C SER A 39 0.75 -17.54 16.85
N PRO A 40 1.33 -17.50 18.06
CA PRO A 40 2.71 -17.01 18.25
C PRO A 40 3.75 -17.76 17.42
N PHE A 41 3.50 -19.03 17.10
CA PHE A 41 4.39 -19.86 16.29
C PHE A 41 4.65 -19.25 14.90
N TYR A 42 3.59 -18.74 14.24
CA TYR A 42 3.70 -18.13 12.91
C TYR A 42 3.86 -16.61 12.95
N ALA A 43 3.58 -15.97 14.09
CA ALA A 43 3.53 -14.52 14.21
C ALA A 43 4.85 -13.83 13.81
N LYS A 44 6.01 -14.43 14.13
CA LYS A 44 7.31 -13.86 13.77
C LYS A 44 7.55 -13.91 12.26
N GLU A 45 7.43 -15.10 11.67
CA GLU A 45 7.63 -15.30 10.23
C GLU A 45 6.68 -14.43 9.40
N PHE A 46 5.43 -14.33 9.82
CA PHE A 46 4.43 -13.54 9.11
C PHE A 46 4.72 -12.03 9.19
N LYS A 47 5.20 -11.52 10.33
CA LYS A 47 5.64 -10.12 10.46
C LYS A 47 6.81 -9.82 9.52
N GLU A 48 7.83 -10.67 9.51
CA GLU A 48 8.98 -10.50 8.62
C GLU A 48 8.56 -10.55 7.14
N TYR A 49 7.62 -11.42 6.79
CA TYR A 49 7.04 -11.49 5.44
C TYR A 49 6.33 -10.19 5.05
N LEU A 50 5.48 -9.64 5.92
CA LEU A 50 4.76 -8.38 5.68
C LEU A 50 5.73 -7.19 5.52
N GLU A 51 6.76 -7.11 6.36
CA GLU A 51 7.79 -6.08 6.24
C GLU A 51 8.53 -6.16 4.91
N LYS A 52 8.99 -7.35 4.52
CA LYS A 52 9.65 -7.58 3.22
C LYS A 52 8.75 -7.19 2.06
N LYS A 53 7.46 -7.55 2.11
CA LYS A 53 6.47 -7.19 1.08
C LYS A 53 6.29 -5.67 0.99
N SER A 54 6.11 -4.98 2.11
CA SER A 54 5.96 -3.51 2.14
C SER A 54 7.20 -2.79 1.61
N GLN A 55 8.40 -3.25 1.99
CA GLN A 55 9.65 -2.68 1.47
C GLN A 55 9.80 -2.90 -0.03
N LYS A 56 9.44 -4.09 -0.54
CA LYS A 56 9.44 -4.39 -1.97
C LYS A 56 8.49 -3.46 -2.72
N GLU A 57 7.26 -3.30 -2.26
CA GLU A 57 6.29 -2.38 -2.89
C GLU A 57 6.78 -0.93 -2.92
N LYS A 58 7.41 -0.45 -1.84
CA LYS A 58 8.03 0.88 -1.81
C LYS A 58 9.18 0.99 -2.82
N LYS A 59 10.05 -0.01 -2.89
CA LYS A 59 11.15 -0.06 -3.88
C LYS A 59 10.63 -0.09 -5.31
N ASP A 60 9.58 -0.84 -5.58
CA ASP A 60 8.97 -0.96 -6.90
C ASP A 60 8.28 0.35 -7.32
N LYS A 61 7.59 1.03 -6.39
CA LYS A 61 7.06 2.38 -6.64
C LYS A 61 8.18 3.39 -6.92
N LEU A 62 9.25 3.37 -6.13
CA LEU A 62 10.38 4.26 -6.32
C LEU A 62 11.10 3.99 -7.65
N SER A 63 11.28 2.72 -8.03
CA SER A 63 11.92 2.38 -9.31
C SER A 63 11.09 2.83 -10.50
N ARG A 64 9.75 2.72 -10.42
CA ARG A 64 8.84 3.27 -11.43
C ARG A 64 9.01 4.78 -11.58
N LEU A 65 9.02 5.53 -10.46
CA LEU A 65 9.23 6.97 -10.49
C LEU A 65 10.61 7.35 -11.06
N LYS A 66 11.66 6.62 -10.69
CA LYS A 66 13.02 6.84 -11.20
C LYS A 66 13.15 6.70 -12.72
N LYS A 67 12.33 5.85 -13.37
CA LYS A 67 12.32 5.74 -14.84
C LYS A 67 11.88 7.03 -15.54
N TYR A 68 11.12 7.87 -14.85
CA TYR A 68 10.66 9.16 -15.36
C TYR A 68 11.46 10.34 -14.79
N ALA A 69 12.26 10.10 -13.73
CA ALA A 69 13.14 11.11 -13.17
C ALA A 69 14.35 11.31 -14.10
N GLY A 70 14.39 12.45 -14.78
CA GLY A 70 15.47 12.81 -15.70
C GLY A 70 15.26 12.39 -17.16
N SER A 71 14.12 11.79 -17.51
CA SER A 71 13.78 11.49 -18.91
C SER A 71 13.14 12.67 -19.66
N GLY A 72 12.94 13.81 -18.99
CA GLY A 72 12.46 15.04 -19.60
C GLY A 72 13.65 15.86 -20.08
N THR A 73 13.98 15.79 -21.37
CA THR A 73 14.77 16.83 -22.02
C THR A 73 13.83 17.99 -22.32
N ILE A 74 14.08 19.13 -21.68
CA ILE A 74 13.46 20.39 -22.09
C ILE A 74 14.17 20.81 -23.37
N ASP A 75 13.42 21.11 -24.42
CA ASP A 75 13.98 21.71 -25.65
C ASP A 75 14.77 22.97 -25.25
N ASP A 76 15.97 23.17 -25.82
CA ASP A 76 16.87 24.26 -25.44
C ASP A 76 16.16 25.63 -25.48
N LYS A 77 15.14 25.81 -26.35
CA LYS A 77 14.32 27.03 -26.41
C LYS A 77 13.48 27.32 -25.15
N TYR A 78 13.26 26.33 -24.31
CA TYR A 78 12.51 26.42 -23.05
C TYR A 78 13.39 26.21 -21.81
N SER A 79 14.70 25.99 -21.97
CA SER A 79 15.64 25.61 -20.91
C SER A 79 15.72 26.60 -19.74
N ASN A 80 15.52 27.90 -20.01
CA ASN A 80 15.60 28.99 -19.03
C ASN A 80 14.24 29.57 -18.61
N LEU A 81 13.14 28.93 -19.03
CA LEU A 81 11.79 29.41 -18.76
C LEU A 81 11.15 28.64 -17.61
N SER A 82 10.43 29.35 -16.75
CA SER A 82 9.59 28.75 -15.73
C SER A 82 8.39 28.04 -16.36
N SER A 83 7.76 27.12 -15.61
CA SER A 83 6.58 26.38 -16.07
C SER A 83 5.41 27.26 -16.54
N LYS A 84 5.33 28.52 -16.07
CA LYS A 84 4.32 29.49 -16.52
C LYS A 84 4.70 30.08 -17.89
N GLU A 85 5.94 30.47 -18.07
CA GLU A 85 6.47 31.04 -19.30
C GLU A 85 6.49 30.03 -20.45
N ILE A 86 6.80 28.75 -20.17
CA ILE A 86 6.72 27.66 -21.16
C ILE A 86 5.28 27.50 -21.69
N LYS A 87 4.27 27.57 -20.81
CA LYS A 87 2.86 27.46 -21.21
C LYS A 87 2.42 28.64 -22.09
N GLU A 88 2.87 29.85 -21.77
CA GLU A 88 2.59 31.04 -22.55
C GLU A 88 3.25 30.97 -23.94
N ALA A 89 4.52 30.54 -24.02
CA ALA A 89 5.22 30.37 -25.29
C ALA A 89 4.56 29.32 -26.21
N VAL A 90 4.14 28.17 -25.67
CA VAL A 90 3.42 27.13 -26.44
C VAL A 90 2.05 27.62 -26.92
N ALA A 91 1.35 28.43 -26.13
CA ALA A 91 0.07 29.00 -26.51
C ALA A 91 0.21 30.06 -27.62
N LEU A 92 1.31 30.82 -27.63
CA LEU A 92 1.61 31.78 -28.69
C LEU A 92 1.99 31.07 -30.00
N GLU A 93 2.84 30.04 -29.96
CA GLU A 93 3.20 29.26 -31.16
C GLU A 93 1.97 28.62 -31.83
N LYS A 94 1.02 28.07 -31.05
CA LYS A 94 -0.20 27.44 -31.58
C LYS A 94 -1.24 28.38 -32.19
N ASN A 95 -1.19 29.67 -31.86
CA ASN A 95 -2.12 30.67 -32.42
C ASN A 95 -1.57 31.38 -33.67
N HIS A 96 -0.33 31.05 -34.06
CA HIS A 96 0.37 31.62 -35.22
C HIS A 96 0.57 30.60 -36.37
N GLU A 97 0.05 29.37 -36.23
CA GLU A 97 -0.19 28.41 -37.33
C GLU A 97 -1.64 28.50 -37.82
#